data_AF-A0A3B0RGV9-F1
#
_entry.id   AF-A0A3B0RGV9-F1
#
_cell.length_a   1.000
_cell.length_b   1.000
_cell.length_c   1.000
_cell.angle_alpha   90.00
_cell.angle_beta   90.00
_cell.angle_gamma   90.00
#
_symmetry.space_group_name_H-M   'P 1'
#
loop_
_entity.id
_entity.type
_entity.pdbx_description
1 polymer ?
#
loop_
_entity_poly.entity_id
_entity_poly.type
_entity_poly.pdbx_seq_one_letter_code
_entity_poly.pdbx_strand_id
1 'polypeptide(L)'
;KQHASWGLEEYVTAVEEASDVVMKITGQKRVNITAACSGGITASCFVSAMAAKKDKRVNAFTLQVCVLDPNPRDSEVGVFVSQRGIEIARKASKSKGILEGDELAKVFAWLRPNDLIWNYVVNNYLLGENPPPFDVLYWNADTTNLPAALHSDYLDIYGMKPFVTPGETQFAGHGLDMGQVTQDMFIIAGTTDHITPWKACYRTTQMLGSRNIKFVLSNSGHIQSLINPPGNPKASYSTSDKIPDTADEWLLGASAEEGSWWPEWAAWLTERSGDEKKAPTKLGRKGFPPLLEAPGSYVFE
;
A
#
# COMPACT_ATOMS: atom_id res chain seq x y z
N LYS A 1 14.14 -6.21 -19.72
CA LYS A 1 15.36 -5.40 -19.99
C LYS A 1 15.05 -4.02 -20.56
N GLN A 2 14.15 -3.87 -21.54
CA GLN A 2 13.81 -2.55 -22.11
C GLN A 2 13.37 -1.52 -21.05
N HIS A 3 12.62 -1.95 -20.03
CA HIS A 3 12.14 -1.09 -18.94
C HIS A 3 13.04 -1.13 -17.69
N ALA A 4 14.26 -1.68 -17.77
CA ALA A 4 15.12 -1.88 -16.60
C ALA A 4 15.45 -0.58 -15.84
N SER A 5 15.43 0.55 -16.56
CA SER A 5 15.69 1.89 -16.03
C SER A 5 14.47 2.56 -15.41
N TRP A 6 13.27 1.98 -15.48
CA TRP A 6 12.09 2.57 -14.86
C TRP A 6 12.21 2.45 -13.34
N GLY A 7 12.36 3.60 -12.69
CA GLY A 7 12.43 3.75 -11.25
C GLY A 7 11.07 4.18 -10.68
N LEU A 8 11.08 4.50 -9.39
CA LEU A 8 9.91 4.96 -8.66
C LEU A 8 9.37 6.29 -9.22
N GLU A 9 10.23 7.13 -9.79
CA GLU A 9 9.82 8.39 -10.43
C GLU A 9 8.91 8.18 -11.64
N GLU A 10 9.19 7.20 -12.51
CA GLU A 10 8.31 6.84 -13.63
C GLU A 10 6.96 6.33 -13.14
N TYR A 11 6.93 5.55 -12.05
CA TYR A 11 5.68 5.04 -11.47
C TYR A 11 4.87 6.15 -10.80
N VAL A 12 5.51 7.11 -10.14
CA VAL A 12 4.84 8.32 -9.62
C VAL A 12 4.26 9.16 -10.75
N THR A 13 4.99 9.30 -11.86
CA THR A 13 4.50 9.98 -13.06
C THR A 13 3.26 9.28 -13.62
N ALA A 14 3.25 7.94 -13.67
CA ALA A 14 2.09 7.17 -14.09
C ALA A 14 0.86 7.38 -13.17
N VAL A 15 1.05 7.53 -11.86
CA VAL A 15 -0.03 7.88 -10.91
C VAL A 15 -0.56 9.30 -11.18
N GLU A 16 0.33 10.25 -11.47
CA GLU A 16 -0.05 11.62 -11.85
C GLU A 16 -0.88 11.63 -13.15
N GLU A 17 -0.44 10.88 -14.17
CA GLU A 17 -1.13 10.71 -15.46
C GLU A 17 -2.50 10.04 -15.31
N ALA A 18 -2.58 8.96 -14.51
CA ALA A 18 -3.85 8.29 -14.23
C ALA A 18 -4.83 9.24 -13.53
N SER A 19 -4.36 10.03 -12.57
CA SER A 19 -5.15 11.04 -11.87
C SER A 19 -5.67 12.12 -12.85
N ASP A 20 -4.81 12.60 -13.74
CA ASP A 20 -5.16 13.53 -14.82
C ASP A 20 -6.28 12.99 -15.71
N VAL A 21 -6.19 11.72 -16.11
CA VAL A 21 -7.18 11.06 -16.96
C VAL A 21 -8.51 10.91 -16.22
N VAL A 22 -8.50 10.50 -14.94
CA VAL A 22 -9.71 10.42 -14.11
C VAL A 22 -10.38 11.79 -13.97
N MET A 23 -9.61 12.83 -13.68
CA MET A 23 -10.11 14.20 -13.56
C MET A 23 -10.69 14.72 -14.88
N LYS A 24 -10.03 14.43 -16.01
CA LYS A 24 -10.57 14.72 -17.33
C LYS A 24 -11.88 13.95 -17.53
N ILE A 25 -11.93 12.64 -17.38
CA ILE A 25 -13.15 11.83 -17.60
C ILE A 25 -14.32 12.33 -16.75
N THR A 26 -14.09 12.58 -15.46
CA THR A 26 -15.13 12.93 -14.49
C THR A 26 -15.49 14.42 -14.46
N GLY A 27 -14.64 15.28 -15.04
CA GLY A 27 -14.73 16.74 -14.94
C GLY A 27 -14.47 17.28 -13.53
N GLN A 28 -13.98 16.45 -12.60
CA GLN A 28 -13.72 16.86 -11.22
C GLN A 28 -12.33 17.50 -11.09
N LYS A 29 -12.24 18.49 -10.20
CA LYS A 29 -10.97 19.18 -9.89
C LYS A 29 -10.11 18.42 -8.89
N ARG A 30 -10.68 17.44 -8.20
CA ARG A 30 -10.01 16.66 -7.16
C ARG A 30 -10.43 15.20 -7.21
N VAL A 31 -9.56 14.33 -6.70
CA VAL A 31 -9.74 12.89 -6.58
C VAL A 31 -9.40 12.43 -5.17
N ASN A 32 -10.05 11.37 -4.72
CA ASN A 32 -9.64 10.62 -3.54
C ASN A 32 -8.72 9.48 -3.99
N ILE A 33 -7.62 9.25 -3.28
CA ILE A 33 -6.62 8.23 -3.62
C ILE A 33 -6.65 7.14 -2.55
N THR A 34 -6.64 5.88 -2.99
CA THR A 34 -6.45 4.72 -2.11
C THR A 34 -5.28 3.92 -2.64
N ALA A 35 -4.36 3.54 -1.76
CA ALA A 35 -3.18 2.80 -2.14
C ALA A 35 -2.78 1.79 -1.06
N ALA A 36 -2.29 0.62 -1.50
CA ALA A 36 -1.94 -0.49 -0.63
C ALA A 36 -0.49 -0.92 -0.81
N CYS A 37 0.17 -1.36 0.27
CA CYS A 37 1.52 -1.93 0.25
C CYS A 37 2.53 -1.01 -0.48
N SER A 38 3.32 -1.54 -1.42
CA SER A 38 4.26 -0.75 -2.22
C SER A 38 3.59 0.34 -3.06
N GLY A 39 2.35 0.13 -3.49
CA GLY A 39 1.53 1.17 -4.12
C GLY A 39 1.27 2.34 -3.17
N GLY A 40 1.18 2.09 -1.86
CA GLY A 40 1.12 3.12 -0.82
C GLY A 40 2.40 3.95 -0.73
N ILE A 41 3.57 3.35 -0.92
CA ILE A 41 4.84 4.07 -0.98
C ILE A 41 4.88 4.98 -2.22
N THR A 42 4.55 4.43 -3.39
CA THR A 42 4.46 5.20 -4.65
C THR A 42 3.47 6.35 -4.53
N ALA A 43 2.28 6.09 -3.98
CA ALA A 43 1.27 7.13 -3.77
C ALA A 43 1.73 8.18 -2.75
N SER A 44 2.54 7.80 -1.74
CA SER A 44 3.11 8.73 -0.76
C SER A 44 4.12 9.68 -1.40
N CYS A 45 5.00 9.16 -2.27
CA CYS A 45 5.87 10.00 -3.11
C CYS A 45 5.06 10.94 -4.01
N PHE A 46 3.99 10.44 -4.63
CA PHE A 46 3.10 11.24 -5.47
C PHE A 46 2.42 12.38 -4.69
N VAL A 47 1.79 12.11 -3.54
CA VAL A 47 1.11 13.16 -2.76
C VAL A 47 2.10 14.18 -2.19
N SER A 48 3.32 13.75 -1.83
CA SER A 48 4.40 14.66 -1.43
C SER A 48 4.81 15.58 -2.60
N ALA A 49 4.95 15.03 -3.81
CA ALA A 49 5.24 15.81 -5.01
C ALA A 49 4.11 16.81 -5.32
N MET A 50 2.84 16.41 -5.16
CA MET A 50 1.70 17.31 -5.34
C MET A 50 1.72 18.45 -4.32
N ALA A 51 2.04 18.16 -3.05
CA ALA A 51 2.18 19.17 -2.02
C ALA A 51 3.30 20.18 -2.34
N ALA A 52 4.46 19.70 -2.78
CA ALA A 52 5.58 20.56 -3.20
C ALA A 52 5.21 21.45 -4.41
N LYS A 53 4.48 20.91 -5.38
CA LYS A 53 3.93 21.64 -6.55
C LYS A 53 2.76 22.57 -6.17
N LYS A 54 2.28 22.55 -4.92
CA LYS A 54 1.03 23.20 -4.46
C LYS A 54 -0.20 22.79 -5.26
N ASP A 55 -0.16 21.58 -5.82
CA ASP A 55 -1.26 20.98 -6.55
C ASP A 55 -2.28 20.40 -5.56
N LYS A 56 -3.53 20.85 -5.69
CA LYS A 56 -4.63 20.50 -4.78
C LYS A 56 -5.53 19.39 -5.31
N ARG A 57 -5.07 18.62 -6.31
CA ARG A 57 -5.86 17.54 -6.92
C ARG A 57 -6.23 16.42 -5.95
N VAL A 58 -5.41 16.14 -4.95
CA VAL A 58 -5.72 15.08 -3.98
C VAL A 58 -6.55 15.68 -2.85
N ASN A 59 -7.76 15.16 -2.68
CA ASN A 59 -8.71 15.61 -1.66
C ASN A 59 -8.57 14.80 -0.35
N ALA A 60 -8.54 13.48 -0.47
CA ALA A 60 -8.39 12.55 0.65
C ALA A 60 -7.46 11.41 0.24
N PHE A 61 -6.75 10.83 1.21
CA PHE A 61 -5.77 9.77 0.96
C PHE A 61 -5.93 8.61 1.94
N THR A 62 -6.13 7.42 1.40
CA THR A 62 -6.21 6.16 2.15
C THR A 62 -4.93 5.34 1.93
N LEU A 63 -4.26 4.99 3.04
CA LEU A 63 -3.11 4.09 3.06
C LEU A 63 -3.50 2.76 3.71
N GLN A 64 -3.23 1.68 2.99
CA GLN A 64 -3.58 0.33 3.42
C GLN A 64 -2.32 -0.51 3.55
N VAL A 65 -2.05 -1.04 4.75
CA VAL A 65 -0.92 -1.95 5.03
C VAL A 65 0.39 -1.48 4.38
N CYS A 66 0.77 -0.24 4.65
CA CYS A 66 1.91 0.45 4.06
C CYS A 66 2.82 1.02 5.15
N VAL A 67 4.13 0.83 5.00
CA VAL A 67 5.15 1.31 5.94
C VAL A 67 6.02 2.36 5.25
N LEU A 68 6.01 3.58 5.76
CA LEU A 68 6.87 4.68 5.27
C LEU A 68 8.13 4.89 6.13
N ASP A 69 8.09 4.51 7.39
CA ASP A 69 9.25 4.48 8.29
C ASP A 69 9.47 3.04 8.77
N PRO A 70 10.26 2.22 8.07
CA PRO A 70 10.56 0.87 8.51
C PRO A 70 11.65 0.86 9.60
N ASN A 71 11.52 0.03 10.62
CA ASN A 71 12.54 -0.23 11.62
C ASN A 71 12.92 -1.73 11.62
N PRO A 72 14.22 -2.09 11.62
CA PRO A 72 14.65 -3.49 11.72
C PRO A 72 14.05 -4.27 12.89
N ARG A 73 13.64 -3.59 13.96
CA ARG A 73 13.01 -4.20 15.15
C ARG A 73 11.51 -4.46 15.02
N ASP A 74 10.86 -4.00 13.94
CA ASP A 74 9.41 -4.17 13.79
C ASP A 74 9.01 -5.61 13.42
N SER A 75 9.93 -6.38 12.84
CA SER A 75 9.68 -7.77 12.45
C SER A 75 10.89 -8.66 12.72
N GLU A 76 10.63 -9.94 12.95
CA GLU A 76 11.67 -10.96 13.13
C GLU A 76 12.55 -11.12 11.88
N VAL A 77 12.05 -10.74 10.70
CA VAL A 77 12.86 -10.76 9.47
C VAL A 77 13.65 -9.47 9.30
N GLY A 78 13.15 -8.34 9.82
CA GLY A 78 13.84 -7.05 9.80
C GLY A 78 15.22 -7.08 10.45
N VAL A 79 15.43 -7.90 11.48
CA VAL A 79 16.75 -8.04 12.15
C VAL A 79 17.81 -8.71 11.27
N PHE A 80 17.41 -9.44 10.22
CA PHE A 80 18.33 -10.08 9.28
C PHE A 80 18.63 -9.19 8.06
N VAL A 81 17.92 -8.07 7.91
CA VAL A 81 18.22 -7.08 6.86
C VAL A 81 19.51 -6.37 7.21
N SER A 82 20.51 -6.47 6.31
CA SER A 82 21.80 -5.81 6.45
C SER A 82 22.12 -4.99 5.21
N GLN A 83 22.92 -3.93 5.37
CA GLN A 83 23.38 -3.12 4.22
C GLN A 83 24.05 -3.99 3.16
N ARG A 84 24.83 -4.99 3.58
CA ARG A 84 25.46 -5.94 2.67
C ARG A 84 24.42 -6.77 1.89
N GLY A 85 23.36 -7.24 2.56
CA GLY A 85 22.26 -7.96 1.93
C GLY A 85 21.54 -7.10 0.87
N ILE A 86 21.26 -5.85 1.22
CA ILE A 86 20.66 -4.85 0.30
C ILE A 86 21.53 -4.68 -0.96
N GLU A 87 22.83 -4.45 -0.81
CA GLU A 87 23.73 -4.26 -1.95
C GLU A 87 23.89 -5.52 -2.81
N ILE A 88 23.84 -6.71 -2.21
CA ILE A 88 23.83 -7.97 -2.96
C ILE A 88 22.55 -8.09 -3.80
N ALA A 89 21.39 -7.83 -3.20
CA ALA A 89 20.10 -7.87 -3.89
C ALA A 89 20.04 -6.84 -5.04
N ARG A 90 20.53 -5.62 -4.79
CA ARG A 90 20.64 -4.54 -5.80
C ARG A 90 21.52 -4.97 -6.98
N LYS A 91 22.69 -5.57 -6.71
CA LYS A 91 23.61 -6.04 -7.75
C LYS A 91 23.00 -7.18 -8.56
N ALA A 92 22.27 -8.09 -7.91
CA ALA A 92 21.60 -9.20 -8.57
C ALA A 92 20.55 -8.70 -9.58
N SER A 93 19.60 -7.86 -9.14
CA SER A 93 18.57 -7.33 -10.06
C SER A 93 19.18 -6.46 -11.16
N LYS A 94 20.20 -5.64 -10.85
CA LYS A 94 20.92 -4.82 -11.83
C LYS A 94 21.57 -5.66 -12.94
N SER A 95 22.13 -6.82 -12.60
CA SER A 95 22.78 -7.70 -13.58
C SER A 95 21.79 -8.32 -14.58
N LYS A 96 20.58 -8.64 -14.14
CA LYS A 96 19.48 -9.17 -14.97
C LYS A 96 18.69 -8.05 -15.68
N GLY A 97 18.67 -6.86 -15.11
CA GLY A 97 17.85 -5.71 -15.51
C GLY A 97 16.42 -5.74 -14.93
N ILE A 98 16.07 -6.79 -14.19
CA ILE A 98 14.81 -6.97 -13.46
C ILE A 98 15.08 -7.77 -12.18
N LEU A 99 14.18 -7.67 -11.20
CA LEU A 99 13.97 -8.70 -10.20
C LEU A 99 12.86 -9.62 -10.72
N GLU A 100 13.15 -10.93 -10.79
CA GLU A 100 12.18 -11.91 -11.29
C GLU A 100 11.10 -12.16 -10.23
N GLY A 101 9.85 -12.33 -10.68
CA GLY A 101 8.70 -12.51 -9.80
C GLY A 101 8.84 -13.73 -8.87
N ASP A 102 9.52 -14.79 -9.32
CA ASP A 102 9.78 -15.99 -8.51
C ASP A 102 10.79 -15.74 -7.38
N GLU A 103 11.78 -14.87 -7.58
CA GLU A 103 12.73 -14.44 -6.56
C GLU A 103 12.01 -13.60 -5.48
N LEU A 104 11.10 -12.71 -5.91
CA LEU A 104 10.27 -11.91 -5.01
C LEU A 104 9.29 -12.79 -4.21
N ALA A 105 8.61 -13.73 -4.88
CA ALA A 105 7.69 -14.67 -4.25
C ALA A 105 8.38 -15.57 -3.23
N LYS A 106 9.63 -16.00 -3.49
CA LYS A 106 10.44 -16.74 -2.51
C LYS A 106 10.66 -15.91 -1.26
N VAL A 107 11.05 -14.63 -1.38
CA VAL A 107 11.25 -13.75 -0.22
C VAL A 107 9.95 -13.54 0.57
N PHE A 108 8.82 -13.26 -0.10
CA PHE A 108 7.52 -13.12 0.57
C PHE A 108 7.00 -14.42 1.19
N ALA A 109 7.24 -15.58 0.57
CA ALA A 109 6.88 -16.88 1.13
C ALA A 109 7.65 -17.17 2.44
N TRP A 110 8.92 -16.74 2.53
CA TRP A 110 9.72 -16.82 3.77
C TRP A 110 9.27 -15.83 4.85
N LEU A 111 8.58 -14.73 4.51
CA LEU A 111 7.97 -13.80 5.47
C LEU A 111 6.70 -14.36 6.16
N ARG A 112 6.14 -15.46 5.63
CA ARG A 112 4.98 -16.16 6.21
C ARG A 112 5.10 -17.70 6.14
N PRO A 113 6.06 -18.32 6.84
CA PRO A 113 6.19 -19.78 6.81
C PRO A 113 4.94 -20.49 7.34
N ASN A 114 4.27 -19.95 8.37
CA ASN A 114 3.13 -20.61 8.98
C ASN A 114 1.84 -20.51 8.15
N ASP A 115 1.55 -19.33 7.58
CA ASP A 115 0.32 -19.10 6.82
C ASP A 115 0.39 -19.64 5.38
N LEU A 116 1.56 -19.58 4.73
CA LEU A 116 1.74 -19.95 3.32
C LEU A 116 2.34 -21.34 3.12
N ILE A 117 3.10 -21.87 4.09
CA ILE A 117 3.77 -23.18 3.99
C ILE A 117 3.19 -24.18 5.01
N TRP A 118 3.05 -23.84 6.29
CA TRP A 118 2.71 -24.81 7.33
C TRP A 118 1.23 -25.22 7.33
N ASN A 119 0.29 -24.29 7.15
CA ASN A 119 -1.13 -24.66 6.95
C ASN A 119 -1.32 -25.56 5.72
N TYR A 120 -0.49 -25.37 4.67
CA TYR A 120 -0.47 -26.20 3.48
C TYR A 120 0.16 -27.58 3.76
N VAL A 121 1.27 -27.65 4.50
CA VAL A 121 1.93 -28.91 4.88
C VAL A 121 1.06 -29.73 5.84
N VAL A 122 0.41 -29.11 6.83
CA VAL A 122 -0.45 -29.83 7.77
C VAL A 122 -1.69 -30.40 7.06
N ASN A 123 -2.37 -29.63 6.21
CA ASN A 123 -3.54 -30.12 5.50
C ASN A 123 -3.19 -31.13 4.37
N ASN A 124 -2.08 -30.91 3.65
CA ASN A 124 -1.78 -31.73 2.47
C ASN A 124 -0.87 -32.92 2.77
N TYR A 125 0.16 -32.73 3.59
CA TYR A 125 1.15 -33.78 3.87
C TYR A 125 0.70 -34.71 5.02
N LEU A 126 -0.01 -34.18 6.03
CA LEU A 126 -0.46 -34.98 7.17
C LEU A 126 -1.91 -35.50 7.03
N LEU A 127 -2.82 -34.72 6.42
CA LEU A 127 -4.25 -35.07 6.33
C LEU A 127 -4.69 -35.59 4.96
N GLY A 128 -3.88 -35.41 3.91
CA GLY A 128 -4.19 -35.90 2.56
C GLY A 128 -5.39 -35.22 1.89
N GLU A 129 -5.79 -34.06 2.39
CA GLU A 129 -6.90 -33.28 1.85
C GLU A 129 -6.39 -32.34 0.74
N ASN A 130 -7.16 -32.16 -0.33
CA ASN A 130 -6.87 -31.10 -1.29
C ASN A 130 -7.11 -29.74 -0.59
N PRO A 131 -6.17 -28.78 -0.69
CA PRO A 131 -6.41 -27.46 -0.11
C PRO A 131 -7.63 -26.86 -0.82
N PRO A 132 -8.57 -26.24 -0.09
CA PRO A 132 -9.69 -25.54 -0.72
C PRO A 132 -9.12 -24.52 -1.71
N PRO A 133 -9.75 -24.31 -2.89
CA PRO A 133 -9.31 -23.31 -3.85
C PRO A 133 -9.32 -21.94 -3.17
N PHE A 134 -8.13 -21.50 -2.77
CA PHE A 134 -7.93 -20.26 -2.03
C PHE A 134 -7.52 -19.22 -3.08
N ASP A 135 -8.47 -18.37 -3.45
CA ASP A 135 -8.31 -17.23 -4.34
C ASP A 135 -7.06 -16.39 -4.03
N VAL A 136 -6.75 -16.16 -2.76
CA VAL A 136 -5.55 -15.46 -2.31
C VAL A 136 -4.26 -16.22 -2.68
N LEU A 137 -4.27 -17.56 -2.67
CA LEU A 137 -3.09 -18.33 -3.10
C LEU A 137 -2.88 -18.24 -4.61
N TYR A 138 -3.97 -18.23 -5.39
CA TYR A 138 -3.86 -17.99 -6.84
C TYR A 138 -3.26 -16.62 -7.11
N TRP A 139 -3.80 -15.56 -6.49
CA TRP A 139 -3.27 -14.20 -6.60
C TRP A 139 -1.80 -14.12 -6.15
N ASN A 140 -1.42 -14.79 -5.06
CA ASN A 140 -0.05 -14.76 -4.55
C ASN A 140 0.94 -15.52 -5.45
N ALA A 141 0.47 -16.54 -6.18
CA ALA A 141 1.29 -17.29 -7.14
C ALA A 141 1.42 -16.58 -8.50
N ASP A 142 0.55 -15.62 -8.79
CA ASP A 142 0.54 -14.82 -10.02
C ASP A 142 1.53 -13.64 -9.90
N THR A 143 2.81 -13.95 -10.04
CA THR A 143 3.90 -13.01 -9.76
C THR A 143 4.18 -12.06 -10.92
N THR A 144 4.56 -10.82 -10.60
CA THR A 144 5.03 -9.83 -11.59
C THR A 144 6.52 -9.54 -11.46
N ASN A 145 7.18 -9.21 -12.57
CA ASN A 145 8.58 -8.79 -12.56
C ASN A 145 8.69 -7.31 -12.15
N LEU A 146 9.78 -6.97 -11.46
CA LEU A 146 10.07 -5.59 -11.09
C LEU A 146 11.27 -5.06 -11.89
N PRO A 147 11.20 -3.85 -12.49
CA PRO A 147 12.38 -3.19 -13.04
C PRO A 147 13.52 -3.08 -12.02
N ALA A 148 14.77 -3.24 -12.46
CA ALA A 148 15.91 -3.19 -11.55
C ALA A 148 16.09 -1.82 -10.86
N ALA A 149 15.77 -0.72 -11.55
CA ALA A 149 15.76 0.62 -10.97
C ALA A 149 14.70 0.75 -9.87
N LEU A 150 13.44 0.39 -10.15
CA LEU A 150 12.39 0.40 -9.12
C LEU A 150 12.70 -0.49 -7.92
N HIS A 151 13.29 -1.68 -8.14
CA HIS A 151 13.76 -2.53 -7.04
C HIS A 151 14.81 -1.80 -6.18
N SER A 152 15.78 -1.15 -6.82
CA SER A 152 16.79 -0.35 -6.13
C SER A 152 16.17 0.78 -5.31
N ASP A 153 15.17 1.48 -5.85
CA ASP A 153 14.51 2.59 -5.16
C ASP A 153 13.76 2.11 -3.92
N TYR A 154 13.08 0.96 -3.97
CA TYR A 154 12.45 0.36 -2.79
C TYR A 154 13.49 -0.07 -1.74
N LEU A 155 14.63 -0.61 -2.16
CA LEU A 155 15.72 -0.93 -1.24
C LEU A 155 16.26 0.33 -0.55
N ASP A 156 16.39 1.43 -1.28
CA ASP A 156 16.80 2.72 -0.72
C ASP A 156 15.76 3.29 0.24
N ILE A 157 14.46 3.08 0.00
CA ILE A 157 13.40 3.45 0.96
C ILE A 157 13.61 2.73 2.30
N TYR A 158 13.92 1.44 2.29
CA TYR A 158 14.20 0.68 3.52
C TYR A 158 15.51 1.08 4.19
N GLY A 159 16.58 1.30 3.41
CA GLY A 159 17.92 1.60 3.93
C GLY A 159 18.10 3.06 4.39
N MET A 160 17.62 4.01 3.58
CA MET A 160 17.79 5.45 3.81
C MET A 160 16.64 6.08 4.57
N LYS A 161 15.47 5.42 4.62
CA LYS A 161 14.26 5.91 5.29
C LYS A 161 13.89 7.35 4.89
N PRO A 162 13.66 7.59 3.59
CA PRO A 162 13.63 8.92 3.00
C PRO A 162 12.47 9.80 3.50
N PHE A 163 11.44 9.19 4.09
CA PHE A 163 10.29 9.90 4.65
C PHE A 163 10.49 10.37 6.10
N VAL A 164 11.51 9.88 6.82
CA VAL A 164 11.68 10.11 8.26
C VAL A 164 12.16 11.52 8.58
N THR A 165 13.08 12.05 7.77
CA THR A 165 13.58 13.42 7.95
C THR A 165 13.01 14.32 6.86
N PRO A 166 12.05 15.20 7.19
CA PRO A 166 11.41 16.10 6.23
C PRO A 166 12.39 16.88 5.36
N GLY A 167 12.25 16.75 4.04
CA GLY A 167 12.97 17.52 3.03
C GLY A 167 14.43 17.12 2.79
N GLU A 168 14.98 16.18 3.56
CA GLU A 168 16.40 15.77 3.44
C GLU A 168 16.65 14.94 2.18
N THR A 169 15.75 14.01 1.86
CA THR A 169 15.89 13.19 0.65
C THR A 169 15.25 13.87 -0.54
N GLN A 170 16.04 14.10 -1.59
CA GLN A 170 15.54 14.60 -2.88
C GLN A 170 14.92 13.46 -3.70
N PHE A 171 13.74 13.70 -4.27
CA PHE A 171 13.01 12.79 -5.14
C PHE A 171 12.25 13.60 -6.20
N ALA A 172 12.33 13.24 -7.49
CA ALA A 172 11.62 13.92 -8.58
C ALA A 172 11.74 15.47 -8.58
N GLY A 173 12.90 15.99 -8.15
CA GLY A 173 13.18 17.43 -8.12
C GLY A 173 12.67 18.19 -6.89
N HIS A 174 12.14 17.52 -5.86
CA HIS A 174 11.78 18.12 -4.58
C HIS A 174 12.28 17.32 -3.37
N GLY A 175 12.34 17.94 -2.19
CA GLY A 175 12.61 17.22 -0.94
C GLY A 175 11.36 16.51 -0.43
N LEU A 176 11.43 15.20 -0.18
CA LEU A 176 10.32 14.41 0.37
C LEU A 176 9.96 14.90 1.77
N ASP A 177 8.74 15.41 1.92
CA ASP A 177 8.21 15.89 3.18
C ASP A 177 6.73 15.50 3.31
N MET A 178 6.44 14.53 4.18
CA MET A 178 5.07 14.11 4.49
C MET A 178 4.35 15.12 5.42
N GLY A 179 5.09 16.01 6.07
CA GLY A 179 4.57 17.13 6.85
C GLY A 179 3.85 18.18 6.00
N GLN A 180 4.07 18.20 4.68
CA GLN A 180 3.28 19.03 3.75
C GLN A 180 1.99 18.35 3.27
N VAL A 181 1.78 17.07 3.57
CA VAL A 181 0.58 16.33 3.19
C VAL A 181 -0.50 16.61 4.22
N THR A 182 -1.39 17.56 3.89
CA THR A 182 -2.44 18.06 4.79
C THR A 182 -3.83 17.50 4.50
N GLN A 183 -3.96 16.59 3.53
CA GLN A 183 -5.22 15.94 3.17
C GLN A 183 -5.76 15.13 4.35
N ASP A 184 -7.06 14.87 4.35
CA ASP A 184 -7.65 13.92 5.30
C ASP A 184 -7.12 12.50 5.02
N MET A 185 -6.75 11.80 6.09
CA MET A 185 -6.04 10.52 6.01
C MET A 185 -6.87 9.39 6.62
N PHE A 186 -6.94 8.27 5.92
CA PHE A 186 -7.44 7.01 6.46
C PHE A 186 -6.33 5.97 6.38
N ILE A 187 -5.91 5.41 7.50
CA ILE A 187 -4.79 4.47 7.58
C ILE A 187 -5.31 3.16 8.19
N ILE A 188 -5.12 2.04 7.50
CA ILE A 188 -5.52 0.70 7.96
C ILE A 188 -4.31 -0.22 8.02
N ALA A 189 -4.22 -0.98 9.12
CA ALA A 189 -3.23 -2.04 9.32
C ALA A 189 -3.86 -3.32 9.89
N GLY A 190 -3.13 -4.43 9.85
CA GLY A 190 -3.55 -5.72 10.42
C GLY A 190 -2.84 -6.04 11.74
N THR A 191 -3.58 -6.52 12.76
CA THR A 191 -3.04 -6.88 14.08
C THR A 191 -1.93 -7.92 14.03
N THR A 192 -2.02 -8.89 13.12
CA THR A 192 -1.04 -9.99 12.94
C THR A 192 -0.32 -9.91 11.60
N ASP A 193 -0.19 -8.69 11.06
CA ASP A 193 0.57 -8.45 9.85
C ASP A 193 2.08 -8.42 10.14
N HIS A 194 2.79 -9.45 9.65
CA HIS A 194 4.24 -9.55 9.77
C HIS A 194 5.01 -8.90 8.61
N ILE A 195 4.34 -8.57 7.51
CA ILE A 195 4.94 -7.92 6.33
C ILE A 195 5.01 -6.41 6.58
N THR A 196 3.88 -5.85 7.02
CA THR A 196 3.77 -4.46 7.45
C THR A 196 3.26 -4.38 8.88
N PRO A 197 4.15 -4.53 9.88
CA PRO A 197 3.79 -4.48 11.28
C PRO A 197 2.97 -3.23 11.60
N TRP A 198 1.82 -3.39 12.24
CA TRP A 198 0.87 -2.29 12.40
C TRP A 198 1.43 -1.09 13.15
N LYS A 199 2.38 -1.30 14.08
CA LYS A 199 3.10 -0.21 14.76
C LYS A 199 3.94 0.62 13.78
N ALA A 200 4.51 -0.01 12.76
CA ALA A 200 5.24 0.68 11.69
C ALA A 200 4.28 1.46 10.77
N CYS A 201 3.12 0.89 10.44
CA CYS A 201 2.04 1.63 9.76
C CYS A 201 1.58 2.84 10.60
N TYR A 202 1.42 2.66 11.91
CA TYR A 202 0.99 3.70 12.84
C TYR A 202 1.94 4.89 12.88
N ARG A 203 3.26 4.68 12.80
CA ARG A 203 4.23 5.80 12.78
C ARG A 203 3.98 6.81 11.66
N THR A 204 3.35 6.41 10.56
CA THR A 204 2.91 7.31 9.49
C THR A 204 2.02 8.44 10.02
N THR A 205 1.18 8.18 11.02
CA THR A 205 0.30 9.19 11.64
C THR A 205 1.08 10.37 12.24
N GLN A 206 2.34 10.16 12.62
CA GLN A 206 3.21 11.14 13.26
C GLN A 206 4.04 11.94 12.25
N MET A 207 4.01 11.55 10.98
CA MET A 207 4.81 12.14 9.91
C MET A 207 4.00 13.12 9.05
N LEU A 208 2.68 13.13 9.19
CA LEU A 208 1.75 13.81 8.30
C LEU A 208 1.42 15.22 8.81
N GLY A 209 1.26 16.17 7.88
CA GLY A 209 0.72 17.51 8.17
C GLY A 209 -0.80 17.55 8.34
N SER A 210 -1.47 16.39 8.25
CA SER A 210 -2.91 16.27 8.32
C SER A 210 -3.43 16.55 9.73
N ARG A 211 -4.53 17.30 9.80
CA ARG A 211 -5.27 17.53 11.05
C ARG A 211 -6.37 16.51 11.28
N ASN A 212 -6.62 15.64 10.31
CA ASN A 212 -7.72 14.69 10.32
C ASN A 212 -7.22 13.33 9.87
N ILE A 213 -6.81 12.52 10.86
CA ILE A 213 -6.24 11.19 10.65
C ILE A 213 -7.14 10.18 11.34
N LYS A 214 -7.71 9.26 10.56
CA LYS A 214 -8.39 8.07 11.06
C LYS A 214 -7.42 6.89 10.95
N PHE A 215 -7.04 6.30 12.08
CA PHE A 215 -6.31 5.04 12.10
C PHE A 215 -7.25 3.90 12.48
N VAL A 216 -7.18 2.79 11.74
CA VAL A 216 -7.97 1.59 11.95
C VAL A 216 -7.03 0.39 12.03
N LEU A 217 -7.34 -0.53 12.94
CA LEU A 217 -6.58 -1.76 13.12
C LEU A 217 -7.50 -2.98 12.95
N SER A 218 -7.42 -3.69 11.83
CA SER A 218 -8.24 -4.87 11.56
C SER A 218 -7.65 -6.14 12.18
N ASN A 219 -8.52 -7.02 12.67
CA ASN A 219 -8.19 -8.26 13.37
C ASN A 219 -7.70 -9.39 12.43
N SER A 220 -6.66 -9.15 11.66
CA SER A 220 -6.03 -10.22 10.88
C SER A 220 -4.63 -9.84 10.42
N GLY A 221 -4.03 -10.72 9.63
CA GLY A 221 -2.76 -10.42 9.00
C GLY A 221 -2.91 -9.82 7.61
N HIS A 222 -1.80 -9.56 6.91
CA HIS A 222 -1.69 -8.70 5.73
C HIS A 222 -2.91 -8.69 4.78
N ILE A 223 -3.15 -9.76 4.02
CA ILE A 223 -4.24 -9.81 3.04
C ILE A 223 -5.61 -9.90 3.72
N GLN A 224 -5.73 -10.71 4.77
CA GLN A 224 -6.99 -10.92 5.48
C GLN A 224 -7.49 -9.66 6.20
N SER A 225 -6.58 -8.74 6.54
CA SER A 225 -6.91 -7.44 7.13
C SER A 225 -7.53 -6.49 6.11
N LEU A 226 -7.20 -6.64 4.82
CA LEU A 226 -7.76 -5.84 3.73
C LEU A 226 -9.03 -6.46 3.16
N ILE A 227 -8.97 -7.74 2.80
CA ILE A 227 -10.04 -8.48 2.13
C ILE A 227 -10.96 -9.07 3.19
N ASN A 228 -11.74 -8.18 3.78
CA ASN A 228 -12.66 -8.51 4.86
C ASN A 228 -14.05 -7.93 4.55
N PRO A 229 -14.84 -8.56 3.66
CA PRO A 229 -16.14 -8.04 3.29
C PRO A 229 -17.14 -8.04 4.46
N PRO A 230 -18.12 -7.14 4.46
CA PRO A 230 -19.22 -7.16 5.43
C PRO A 230 -19.91 -8.53 5.48
N GLY A 231 -20.28 -8.96 6.68
CA GLY A 231 -20.93 -10.26 6.92
C GLY A 231 -19.99 -11.37 7.41
N ASN A 232 -18.68 -11.13 7.50
CA ASN A 232 -17.75 -12.05 8.15
C ASN A 232 -17.93 -12.00 9.68
N PRO A 233 -18.43 -13.07 10.35
CA PRO A 233 -18.68 -13.06 11.80
C PRO A 233 -17.39 -13.11 12.63
N LYS A 234 -16.25 -13.42 12.02
CA LYS A 234 -14.94 -13.41 12.68
C LYS A 234 -14.21 -12.08 12.52
N ALA A 235 -14.77 -11.14 11.76
CA ALA A 235 -14.18 -9.83 11.56
C ALA A 235 -14.39 -8.94 12.78
N SER A 236 -13.36 -8.18 13.10
CA SER A 236 -13.43 -7.03 14.00
C SER A 236 -12.33 -6.04 13.64
N TYR A 237 -12.47 -4.82 14.11
CA TYR A 237 -11.42 -3.81 13.98
C TYR A 237 -11.42 -2.91 15.21
N SER A 238 -10.32 -2.21 15.43
CA SER A 238 -10.22 -1.20 16.47
C SER A 238 -10.11 0.19 15.86
N THR A 239 -10.74 1.16 16.51
CA THR A 239 -10.70 2.59 16.15
C THR A 239 -10.55 3.45 17.41
N SER A 240 -9.97 4.64 17.27
CA SER A 240 -9.95 5.67 18.31
C SER A 240 -10.13 7.04 17.68
N ASP A 241 -10.75 7.97 18.42
CA ASP A 241 -10.88 9.37 18.02
C ASP A 241 -9.60 10.18 18.25
N LYS A 242 -8.62 9.59 18.94
CA LYS A 242 -7.34 10.21 19.26
C LYS A 242 -6.21 9.51 18.52
N ILE A 243 -5.18 10.29 18.22
CA ILE A 243 -3.92 9.82 17.63
C ILE A 243 -2.80 10.27 18.59
N PRO A 244 -2.56 9.55 19.69
CA PRO A 244 -1.43 9.83 20.59
C PRO A 244 -0.09 9.56 19.89
N ASP A 245 1.01 9.91 20.54
CA ASP A 245 2.35 9.80 19.97
C ASP A 245 2.76 8.34 19.73
N THR A 246 2.25 7.41 20.54
CA THR A 246 2.63 5.99 20.48
C THR A 246 1.48 5.06 20.10
N ALA A 247 1.83 4.03 19.34
CA ALA A 247 0.90 2.99 18.92
C ALA A 247 0.30 2.22 20.12
N ASP A 248 1.08 2.02 21.19
CA ASP A 248 0.62 1.33 22.39
C ASP A 248 -0.42 2.15 23.17
N GLU A 249 -0.21 3.47 23.30
CA GLU A 249 -1.23 4.38 23.86
C GLU A 249 -2.48 4.43 22.99
N TRP A 250 -2.33 4.41 21.67
CA TRP A 250 -3.47 4.34 20.76
C TRP A 250 -4.29 3.08 20.99
N LEU A 251 -3.63 1.92 21.10
CA LEU A 251 -4.31 0.65 21.33
C LEU A 251 -5.03 0.61 22.68
N LEU A 252 -4.44 1.17 23.74
CA LEU A 252 -5.07 1.27 25.05
C LEU A 252 -6.33 2.16 25.04
N GLY A 253 -6.36 3.17 24.17
CA GLY A 253 -7.50 4.07 23.99
C GLY A 253 -8.44 3.71 22.83
N ALA A 254 -8.24 2.57 22.18
CA ALA A 254 -9.04 2.14 21.04
C ALA A 254 -10.21 1.26 21.50
N SER A 255 -11.36 1.45 20.83
CA SER A 255 -12.54 0.60 21.00
C SER A 255 -12.57 -0.45 19.90
N ALA A 256 -12.92 -1.68 20.24
CA ALA A 256 -13.13 -2.76 19.28
C ALA A 256 -14.57 -2.73 18.76
N GLU A 257 -14.71 -2.83 17.45
CA GLU A 257 -15.97 -2.90 16.71
C GLU A 257 -16.07 -4.26 16.03
N GLU A 258 -17.25 -4.88 16.10
CA GLU A 258 -17.51 -6.14 15.40
C GLU A 258 -17.78 -5.90 13.90
N GLY A 259 -17.33 -6.84 13.07
CA GLY A 259 -17.54 -6.82 11.64
C GLY A 259 -16.38 -6.20 10.85
N SER A 260 -16.66 -5.95 9.57
CA SER A 260 -15.71 -5.36 8.63
C SER A 260 -15.48 -3.88 8.92
N TRP A 261 -14.27 -3.38 8.67
CA TRP A 261 -13.95 -1.95 8.68
C TRP A 261 -14.41 -1.23 7.39
N TRP A 262 -14.84 -1.96 6.35
CA TRP A 262 -15.26 -1.36 5.07
C TRP A 262 -16.43 -0.37 5.21
N PRO A 263 -17.47 -0.61 6.03
CA PRO A 263 -18.54 0.37 6.25
C PRO A 263 -18.03 1.67 6.86
N GLU A 264 -17.10 1.60 7.82
CA GLU A 264 -16.46 2.78 8.42
C GLU A 264 -15.68 3.58 7.37
N TRP A 265 -14.88 2.89 6.54
CA TRP A 265 -14.15 3.52 5.44
C TRP A 265 -15.08 4.12 4.38
N ALA A 266 -16.15 3.43 4.02
CA ALA A 266 -17.13 3.90 3.06
C ALA A 266 -17.85 5.15 3.56
N ALA A 267 -18.23 5.20 4.85
CA ALA A 267 -18.81 6.38 5.47
C ALA A 267 -17.82 7.56 5.43
N TRP A 268 -16.59 7.33 5.89
CA TRP A 268 -15.51 8.33 5.86
C TRP A 268 -15.24 8.85 4.43
N LEU A 269 -15.23 7.98 3.43
CA LEU A 269 -14.98 8.37 2.04
C LEU A 269 -16.17 9.12 1.43
N THR A 270 -17.41 8.78 1.82
CA THR A 270 -18.63 9.44 1.35
C THR A 270 -18.65 10.92 1.75
N GLU A 271 -18.30 11.24 3.00
CA GLU A 271 -18.17 12.62 3.48
C GLU A 271 -17.16 13.45 2.65
N ARG A 272 -16.21 12.77 2.00
CA ARG A 272 -15.13 13.34 1.19
C ARG A 272 -15.38 13.22 -0.30
N SER A 273 -16.57 12.78 -0.72
CA SER A 273 -16.91 12.55 -2.13
C SER A 273 -17.88 13.59 -2.71
N GLY A 274 -18.35 14.54 -1.89
CA GLY A 274 -19.30 15.56 -2.28
C GLY A 274 -20.72 15.02 -2.47
N ASP A 275 -21.60 15.85 -3.02
CA ASP A 275 -23.00 15.47 -3.21
C ASP A 275 -23.18 14.34 -4.23
N GLU A 276 -24.16 13.48 -3.99
CA GLU A 276 -24.55 12.46 -4.94
C GLU A 276 -25.04 13.08 -6.26
N LYS A 277 -24.74 12.39 -7.35
CA LYS A 277 -25.22 12.75 -8.69
C LYS A 277 -25.63 11.51 -9.45
N LYS A 278 -26.43 11.70 -10.50
CA LYS A 278 -26.79 10.61 -11.42
C LYS A 278 -25.52 9.98 -12.00
N ALA A 279 -25.47 8.65 -11.99
CA ALA A 279 -24.39 7.89 -12.58
C ALA A 279 -24.26 8.21 -14.09
N PRO A 280 -23.03 8.35 -14.63
CA PRO A 280 -22.83 8.50 -16.06
C PRO A 280 -23.38 7.28 -16.83
N THR A 281 -24.09 7.52 -17.94
CA THR A 281 -24.66 6.46 -18.78
C THR A 281 -23.69 5.90 -19.83
N LYS A 282 -22.48 6.48 -19.92
CA LYS A 282 -21.43 6.07 -20.85
C LYS A 282 -20.09 6.03 -20.12
N LEU A 283 -19.27 5.04 -20.45
CA LEU A 283 -17.89 4.94 -19.99
C LEU A 283 -16.98 5.88 -20.78
N GLY A 284 -15.99 6.46 -20.09
CA GLY A 284 -15.04 7.39 -20.69
C GLY A 284 -15.64 8.75 -21.08
N ARG A 285 -14.95 9.47 -21.96
CA ARG A 285 -15.41 10.75 -22.54
C ARG A 285 -14.78 10.95 -23.92
N LYS A 286 -15.15 12.02 -24.63
CA LYS A 286 -14.43 12.43 -25.86
C LYS A 286 -12.93 12.61 -25.56
N GLY A 287 -12.09 11.93 -26.34
CA GLY A 287 -10.63 11.87 -26.14
C GLY A 287 -10.14 10.72 -25.25
N PHE A 288 -11.06 10.03 -24.56
CA PHE A 288 -10.79 8.86 -23.70
C PHE A 288 -11.88 7.80 -23.92
N PRO A 289 -11.99 7.21 -25.12
CA PRO A 289 -12.94 6.13 -25.37
C PRO A 289 -12.52 4.86 -24.60
N PRO A 290 -13.47 4.00 -24.19
CA PRO A 290 -13.15 2.66 -23.70
C PRO A 290 -12.30 1.91 -24.73
N LEU A 291 -11.22 1.25 -24.27
CA LEU A 291 -10.27 0.55 -25.14
C LEU A 291 -10.52 -0.96 -25.14
N LEU A 292 -10.62 -1.55 -23.96
CA LEU A 292 -10.86 -2.97 -23.71
C LEU A 292 -11.91 -3.11 -22.60
N GLU A 293 -12.64 -4.21 -22.59
CA GLU A 293 -13.42 -4.59 -21.42
C GLU A 293 -12.48 -4.91 -20.24
N ALA A 294 -12.93 -4.63 -19.03
CA ALA A 294 -12.20 -5.05 -17.83
C ALA A 294 -12.09 -6.60 -17.81
N PRO A 295 -10.95 -7.17 -17.39
CA PRO A 295 -9.86 -6.54 -16.63
C PRO A 295 -8.70 -5.97 -17.48
N GLY A 296 -8.85 -5.84 -18.79
CA GLY A 296 -7.79 -5.36 -19.69
C GLY A 296 -6.80 -6.45 -20.10
N SER A 297 -5.61 -6.07 -20.59
CA SER A 297 -4.59 -7.03 -21.06
C SER A 297 -3.40 -7.18 -20.12
N TYR A 298 -2.95 -6.11 -19.46
CA TYR A 298 -1.73 -6.12 -18.65
C TYR A 298 -1.79 -7.05 -17.43
N VAL A 299 -2.99 -7.39 -16.94
CA VAL A 299 -3.16 -8.34 -15.82
C VAL A 299 -2.90 -9.79 -16.22
N PHE A 300 -2.83 -10.09 -17.52
CA PHE A 300 -2.59 -11.43 -18.05
C PHE A 300 -1.13 -11.62 -18.54
N GLU A 301 -0.27 -10.62 -18.31
CA GLU A 301 1.14 -10.61 -18.72
C GLU A 301 2.08 -11.12 -17.62
#